data_AF-A0A0L8VES6-F1
#
_entry.id   AF-A0A0L8VES6-F1
#
_cell.length_a   1.000
_cell.length_b   1.000
_cell.length_c   1.000
_cell.angle_alpha   90.00
_cell.angle_beta   90.00
_cell.angle_gamma   90.00
#
_symmetry.space_group_name_H-M   'P 1'
#
loop_
_entity.id
_entity.type
_entity.pdbx_description
1 polymer ?
#
loop_
_entity_poly.entity_id
_entity_poly.type
_entity_poly.pdbx_seq_one_letter_code
_entity_poly.pdbx_strand_id
1 'polypeptide(L)'
;MKKQKPSKSLKKYRLELVGLVARSNEIFEKQLSYISVGAIAVSMAFVKDITGDVATTNHKALLIVGWGLLVLTLLVNLCSHIWAKNKHNRTISEIDAGKYSRSSAVRRLKYIDWVNFATVVTLVLGIISIVLFMTLNL
;
A
#
# COMPACT_ATOMS: atom_id res chain seq x y z
N MET A 1 -2.32 38.70 -15.49
CA MET A 1 -1.12 37.81 -15.48
C MET A 1 -1.16 36.91 -16.71
N LYS A 2 -0.19 37.00 -17.63
CA LYS A 2 -0.07 36.08 -18.77
C LYS A 2 0.39 34.71 -18.26
N LYS A 3 -0.43 33.67 -18.44
CA LYS A 3 -0.04 32.28 -18.12
C LYS A 3 1.14 31.88 -19.02
N GLN A 4 2.30 31.61 -18.45
CA GLN A 4 3.48 31.17 -19.18
C GLN A 4 3.20 29.77 -19.77
N LYS A 5 3.33 29.61 -21.09
CA LYS A 5 3.09 28.30 -21.73
C LYS A 5 4.09 27.27 -21.18
N PRO A 6 3.64 26.09 -20.72
CA PRO A 6 4.54 25.07 -20.18
C PRO A 6 5.53 24.62 -21.26
N SER A 7 6.80 24.46 -20.86
CA SER A 7 7.88 24.02 -21.76
C SER A 7 7.58 22.64 -22.38
N LYS A 8 8.20 22.34 -23.53
CA LYS A 8 8.03 21.03 -24.20
C LYS A 8 8.39 19.86 -23.27
N SER A 9 9.41 20.02 -22.42
CA SER A 9 9.80 19.04 -21.41
C SER A 9 8.74 18.86 -20.30
N LEU A 10 8.12 19.94 -19.83
CA LEU A 10 7.09 19.87 -18.79
C LEU A 10 5.80 19.21 -19.28
N LYS A 11 5.43 19.43 -20.56
CA LYS A 11 4.32 18.73 -21.20
C LYS A 11 4.57 17.22 -21.32
N LYS A 12 5.79 16.82 -21.71
CA LYS A 12 6.18 15.41 -21.77
C LYS A 12 6.12 14.75 -20.40
N TYR A 13 6.70 15.40 -19.38
CA TYR A 13 6.65 14.94 -17.99
C TYR A 13 5.22 14.77 -17.46
N ARG A 14 4.32 15.73 -17.75
CA ARG A 14 2.89 15.61 -17.39
C ARG A 14 2.26 14.36 -17.99
N LEU A 15 2.53 14.08 -19.26
CA LEU A 15 1.95 12.94 -19.99
C LEU A 15 2.46 11.61 -19.42
N GLU A 16 3.77 11.53 -19.14
CA GLU A 16 4.38 10.39 -18.44
C GLU A 16 3.76 10.19 -17.05
N LEU A 17 3.56 11.26 -16.28
CA LEU A 17 2.97 11.21 -14.94
C LEU A 17 1.53 10.71 -14.96
N VAL A 18 0.72 11.12 -15.94
CA VAL A 18 -0.65 10.62 -16.12
C VAL A 18 -0.65 9.12 -16.41
N GLY A 19 0.23 8.67 -17.33
CA GLY A 19 0.37 7.24 -17.64
C GLY A 19 0.81 6.42 -16.43
N LEU A 20 1.73 6.94 -15.63
CA LEU A 20 2.21 6.29 -14.42
C LEU A 20 1.12 6.16 -13.35
N VAL A 21 0.29 7.20 -13.16
CA VAL A 21 -0.86 7.15 -12.23
C VAL A 21 -1.90 6.13 -12.70
N ALA A 22 -2.21 6.08 -14.00
CA ALA A 22 -3.15 5.11 -14.55
C ALA A 22 -2.67 3.67 -14.34
N ARG A 23 -1.41 3.38 -14.68
CA ARG A 23 -0.79 2.06 -14.48
C ARG A 23 -0.73 1.66 -13.01
N SER A 24 -0.40 2.61 -12.13
CA SER A 24 -0.37 2.37 -10.69
C SER A 24 -1.75 1.98 -10.15
N ASN A 25 -2.82 2.66 -10.58
CA ASN A 25 -4.19 2.30 -10.20
C ASN A 25 -4.58 0.91 -10.69
N GLU A 26 -4.25 0.54 -11.93
CA GLU A 26 -4.56 -0.79 -12.46
C GLU A 26 -3.88 -1.91 -11.65
N ILE A 27 -2.61 -1.73 -11.30
CA ILE A 27 -1.86 -2.69 -10.48
C ILE A 27 -2.46 -2.78 -9.07
N PHE A 28 -2.82 -1.64 -8.48
CA PHE A 28 -3.43 -1.60 -7.16
C PHE A 28 -4.78 -2.31 -7.10
N GLU A 29 -5.66 -2.11 -8.09
CA GLU A 29 -6.94 -2.83 -8.19
C GLU A 29 -6.74 -4.34 -8.26
N LYS A 30 -5.76 -4.81 -9.04
CA LYS A 30 -5.40 -6.24 -9.11
C LYS A 30 -4.92 -6.77 -7.76
N GLN A 31 -4.06 -6.03 -7.08
CA GLN A 31 -3.57 -6.41 -5.74
C GLN A 31 -4.71 -6.48 -4.73
N LEU A 32 -5.61 -5.49 -4.73
CA LEU A 32 -6.78 -5.47 -3.85
C LEU A 32 -7.69 -6.66 -4.10
N SER A 33 -7.91 -7.03 -5.37
CA SER A 33 -8.68 -8.21 -5.75
C SER A 33 -8.06 -9.49 -5.19
N TYR A 34 -6.74 -9.67 -5.32
CA TYR A 34 -6.04 -10.83 -4.75
C TYR A 34 -6.12 -10.89 -3.23
N ILE A 35 -6.01 -9.75 -2.55
CA ILE A 35 -6.16 -9.67 -1.09
C ILE A 35 -7.58 -10.08 -0.69
N SER A 36 -8.62 -9.59 -1.39
CA SER A 36 -10.01 -9.95 -1.11
C SER A 36 -10.26 -11.45 -1.28
N VAL A 37 -9.74 -12.06 -2.35
CA VAL A 37 -9.84 -13.51 -2.57
C VAL A 37 -9.10 -14.27 -1.47
N GLY A 38 -7.89 -13.84 -1.12
CA GLY A 38 -7.11 -14.43 -0.02
C GLY A 38 -7.83 -14.34 1.33
N ALA A 39 -8.42 -13.19 1.65
CA ALA A 39 -9.19 -13.00 2.87
C ALA A 39 -10.39 -13.95 2.94
N ILE A 40 -11.13 -14.11 1.83
CA ILE A 40 -12.25 -15.07 1.75
C ILE A 40 -11.76 -16.49 1.97
N ALA A 41 -10.68 -16.89 1.29
CA ALA A 41 -10.11 -18.24 1.41
C ALA A 41 -9.69 -18.53 2.86
N VAL A 42 -9.04 -17.58 3.52
CA VAL A 42 -8.65 -17.75 4.92
C VAL A 42 -9.87 -17.75 5.84
N SER A 43 -10.87 -16.89 5.62
CA SER A 43 -12.12 -16.94 6.39
C SER A 43 -12.81 -18.30 6.28
N MET A 44 -12.87 -18.88 5.08
CA MET A 44 -13.43 -20.23 4.87
C MET A 44 -12.62 -21.31 5.59
N ALA A 45 -11.28 -21.25 5.52
CA ALA A 45 -10.40 -22.19 6.22
C ALA A 45 -10.58 -22.09 7.75
N PHE A 46 -10.65 -20.87 8.30
CA PHE A 46 -10.90 -20.65 9.72
C PHE A 46 -12.28 -21.15 10.16
N VAL A 47 -13.33 -20.90 9.39
CA VAL A 47 -14.68 -21.42 9.71
C VAL A 47 -14.69 -22.95 9.70
N LYS A 48 -13.92 -23.59 8.82
CA LYS A 48 -13.87 -25.05 8.69
C LYS A 48 -13.01 -25.74 9.75
N ASP A 49 -11.84 -25.17 10.06
CA ASP A 49 -10.81 -25.84 10.86
C ASP A 49 -10.75 -25.37 12.33
N ILE A 50 -11.27 -24.18 12.65
CA ILE A 50 -11.13 -23.53 13.98
C ILE A 50 -12.38 -23.61 14.87
N THR A 51 -13.45 -24.27 14.44
CA THR A 51 -14.54 -24.69 15.34
C THR A 51 -14.13 -25.79 16.33
N GLY A 52 -12.86 -26.22 16.31
CA GLY A 52 -12.23 -27.07 17.32
C GLY A 52 -11.16 -26.35 18.15
N ASP A 53 -11.34 -26.40 19.47
CA ASP A 53 -10.44 -26.16 20.61
C ASP A 53 -9.24 -25.19 20.48
N VAL A 54 -9.47 -23.98 19.95
CA VAL A 54 -8.53 -22.84 20.09
C VAL A 54 -8.22 -22.51 21.56
N ALA A 55 -8.98 -23.05 22.52
CA ALA A 55 -8.77 -22.85 23.94
C ALA A 55 -7.44 -23.46 24.43
N THR A 56 -6.99 -24.58 23.85
CA THR A 56 -5.80 -25.34 24.32
C THR A 56 -4.48 -24.92 23.66
N THR A 57 -4.51 -24.09 22.62
CA THR A 57 -3.31 -23.68 21.88
C THR A 57 -2.45 -22.71 22.68
N ASN A 58 -1.15 -23.01 22.81
CA ASN A 58 -0.19 -22.10 23.45
C ASN A 58 0.25 -20.98 22.47
N HIS A 59 0.70 -19.84 22.99
CA HIS A 59 1.24 -18.72 22.18
C HIS A 59 0.26 -17.95 21.27
N LYS A 60 -1.04 -17.91 21.62
CA LYS A 60 -2.09 -17.16 20.87
C LYS A 60 -1.74 -15.69 20.59
N ALA A 61 -0.98 -15.05 21.48
CA ALA A 61 -0.52 -13.67 21.30
C ALA A 61 0.35 -13.49 20.05
N LEU A 62 1.20 -14.46 19.70
CA LEU A 62 2.07 -14.40 18.53
C LEU A 62 1.25 -14.45 17.23
N LEU A 63 0.18 -15.26 17.23
CA LEU A 63 -0.79 -15.32 16.14
C LEU A 63 -1.51 -13.97 16.00
N ILE A 64 -2.07 -13.42 17.09
CA ILE A 64 -2.79 -12.13 17.05
C ILE A 64 -1.88 -11.00 16.57
N VAL A 65 -0.62 -10.96 17.02
CA VAL A 65 0.36 -9.97 16.57
C VAL A 65 0.66 -10.15 15.08
N GLY A 66 0.90 -11.37 14.62
CA GLY A 66 1.14 -11.66 13.20
C GLY A 66 -0.02 -11.20 12.32
N TRP A 67 -1.25 -11.58 12.67
CA TRP A 67 -2.47 -11.14 12.00
C TRP A 67 -2.64 -9.62 12.03
N GLY A 68 -2.42 -9.00 13.19
CA GLY A 68 -2.48 -7.55 13.36
C GLY A 68 -1.48 -6.81 12.48
N LEU A 69 -0.23 -7.30 12.40
CA LEU A 69 0.82 -6.73 11.54
C LEU A 69 0.47 -6.87 10.06
N LEU A 70 -0.09 -8.01 9.64
CA LEU A 70 -0.55 -8.18 8.25
C LEU A 70 -1.71 -7.24 7.91
N VAL A 71 -2.72 -7.12 8.78
CA VAL A 71 -3.84 -6.19 8.57
C VAL A 71 -3.33 -4.75 8.52
N LEU A 72 -2.45 -4.37 9.45
CA LEU A 72 -1.84 -3.04 9.47
C LEU A 72 -1.06 -2.77 8.18
N THR A 73 -0.27 -3.73 7.71
CA THR A 73 0.48 -3.63 6.45
C THR A 73 -0.47 -3.34 5.28
N LEU A 74 -1.57 -4.09 5.17
CA LEU A 74 -2.55 -3.88 4.12
C LEU A 74 -3.15 -2.47 4.19
N LEU A 75 -3.57 -2.03 5.38
CA LEU A 75 -4.14 -0.69 5.58
C LEU A 75 -3.16 0.43 5.23
N VAL A 76 -1.91 0.32 5.67
CA VAL A 76 -0.88 1.32 5.35
C VAL A 76 -0.59 1.33 3.84
N ASN A 77 -0.56 0.18 3.18
CA ASN A 77 -0.38 0.09 1.74
C ASN A 77 -1.53 0.78 0.97
N LEU A 78 -2.77 0.53 1.38
CA LEU A 78 -3.97 1.18 0.81
C LEU A 78 -3.91 2.71 0.99
N CYS A 79 -3.62 3.18 2.20
CA CYS A 79 -3.49 4.61 2.51
C CYS A 79 -2.37 5.27 1.70
N SER A 80 -1.21 4.60 1.59
CA SER A 80 -0.07 5.10 0.82
C SER A 80 -0.42 5.30 -0.64
N HIS A 81 -1.14 4.36 -1.25
CA HIS A 81 -1.59 4.47 -2.64
C HIS A 81 -2.55 5.64 -2.86
N ILE A 82 -3.55 5.81 -1.98
CA ILE A 82 -4.49 6.94 -2.03
C ILE A 82 -3.74 8.27 -1.91
N TRP A 83 -2.78 8.36 -0.98
CA TRP A 83 -1.95 9.55 -0.83
C TRP A 83 -1.09 9.82 -2.05
N ALA A 84 -0.42 8.80 -2.61
CA ALA A 84 0.39 8.93 -3.80
C ALA A 84 -0.42 9.45 -4.99
N LYS A 85 -1.60 8.87 -5.24
CA LYS A 85 -2.55 9.34 -6.26
C LYS A 85 -2.92 10.82 -6.07
N ASN A 86 -3.27 11.21 -4.85
CA ASN A 86 -3.63 12.60 -4.54
C ASN A 86 -2.46 13.57 -4.76
N LYS A 87 -1.23 13.17 -4.37
CA LYS A 87 -0.03 14.00 -4.59
C LYS A 87 0.31 14.12 -6.08
N HIS A 88 0.21 13.05 -6.87
CA HIS A 88 0.43 13.09 -8.31
C HIS A 88 -0.62 13.93 -9.04
N ASN A 89 -1.90 13.78 -8.69
CA ASN A 89 -2.98 14.63 -9.23
C ASN A 89 -2.76 16.12 -8.92
N ARG A 90 -2.29 16.42 -7.70
CA ARG A 90 -1.92 17.78 -7.31
C ARG A 90 -0.73 18.30 -8.14
N THR A 91 0.27 17.47 -8.42
CA THR A 91 1.39 17.84 -9.29
C THR A 91 0.94 18.11 -10.72
N ILE A 92 0.02 17.31 -11.28
CA ILE A 92 -0.58 17.56 -12.60
C ILE A 92 -1.33 18.90 -12.61
N SER A 93 -2.14 19.17 -11.58
CA SER A 93 -2.86 20.44 -11.44
C SER A 93 -1.92 21.64 -11.30
N GLU A 94 -0.81 21.51 -10.55
CA GLU A 94 0.22 22.54 -10.42
C GLU A 94 0.93 22.82 -11.76
N ILE A 95 1.15 21.79 -12.58
CA ILE A 95 1.68 21.93 -13.95
C ILE A 95 0.68 22.68 -14.85
N ASP A 96 -0.59 22.28 -14.82
CA ASP A 96 -1.65 22.89 -15.65
C ASP A 96 -1.93 24.35 -15.24
N ALA A 97 -1.74 24.68 -13.96
CA ALA A 97 -1.86 26.03 -13.43
C ALA A 97 -0.59 26.90 -13.62
N GLY A 98 0.52 26.34 -14.10
CA GLY A 98 1.80 27.03 -14.24
C GLY A 98 2.49 27.37 -12.91
N LYS A 99 2.10 26.70 -11.81
CA LYS A 99 2.63 26.89 -10.45
C LYS A 99 3.56 25.76 -10.00
N TYR A 100 4.03 24.95 -10.94
CA TYR A 100 4.85 23.78 -10.66
C TYR A 100 6.17 24.16 -9.98
N SER A 101 6.46 23.51 -8.85
CA SER A 101 7.75 23.59 -8.18
C SER A 101 8.32 22.18 -8.01
N ARG A 102 9.54 21.97 -8.51
CA ARG A 102 10.22 20.67 -8.43
C ARG A 102 10.52 20.28 -6.98
N SER A 103 10.89 21.23 -6.13
CA SER A 103 11.25 20.97 -4.74
C SER A 103 10.06 20.52 -3.89
N SER A 104 8.88 21.10 -4.13
CA SER A 104 7.65 20.68 -3.45
C SER A 104 7.17 19.30 -3.91
N ALA A 105 7.34 18.97 -5.19
CA ALA A 105 7.06 17.65 -5.73
C ALA A 105 7.97 16.59 -5.09
N VAL A 106 9.30 16.77 -5.12
CA VAL A 106 10.27 15.80 -4.57
C VAL A 106 10.05 15.55 -3.06
N ARG A 107 9.75 16.58 -2.28
CA ARG A 107 9.49 16.41 -0.83
C ARG A 107 8.27 15.52 -0.56
N ARG A 108 7.22 15.63 -1.38
CA ARG A 108 6.00 14.81 -1.25
C ARG A 108 6.29 13.34 -1.59
N LEU A 109 7.15 13.07 -2.56
CA LEU A 109 7.55 11.70 -2.92
C LEU A 109 8.34 11.02 -1.79
N LYS A 110 9.29 11.71 -1.15
CA LYS A 110 10.10 11.12 -0.06
C LYS A 110 9.27 10.56 1.10
N TYR A 111 8.16 11.22 1.44
CA TYR A 111 7.27 10.73 2.49
C TYR A 111 6.60 9.40 2.09
N ILE A 112 6.15 9.30 0.84
CA ILE A 112 5.53 8.09 0.29
C ILE A 112 6.55 6.93 0.26
N ASP A 113 7.80 7.21 -0.15
CA ASP A 113 8.86 6.20 -0.18
C ASP A 113 9.14 5.60 1.20
N TRP A 114 9.17 6.46 2.24
CA TRP A 114 9.38 6.01 3.62
C TRP A 114 8.20 5.17 4.14
N VAL A 115 6.96 5.58 3.87
CA VAL A 115 5.76 4.80 4.23
C VAL A 115 5.74 3.44 3.53
N ASN A 116 6.08 3.40 2.25
CA ASN A 116 6.18 2.15 1.49
C ASN A 116 7.25 1.22 2.07
N PHE A 117 8.42 1.76 2.44
CA PHE A 117 9.46 0.97 3.09
C PHE A 117 9.00 0.41 4.45
N ALA A 118 8.37 1.23 5.28
CA ALA A 118 7.81 0.78 6.56
C ALA A 118 6.76 -0.32 6.38
N THR A 119 5.97 -0.26 5.31
CA THR A 119 4.99 -1.28 4.93
C THR A 119 5.66 -2.62 4.63
N VAL A 120 6.75 -2.62 3.86
CA VAL A 120 7.52 -3.84 3.55
C VAL A 120 8.08 -4.48 4.83
N VAL A 121 8.64 -3.68 5.74
CA VAL A 121 9.17 -4.19 7.02
C VAL A 121 8.06 -4.82 7.86
N THR A 122 6.91 -4.15 7.96
CA THR A 122 5.76 -4.65 8.72
C THR A 122 5.21 -5.96 8.14
N LEU A 123 5.19 -6.08 6.80
CA LEU A 123 4.79 -7.30 6.10
C LEU A 123 5.66 -8.49 6.50
N VAL A 124 6.99 -8.31 6.39
CA VAL A 124 7.97 -9.36 6.67
C VAL A 124 7.86 -9.82 8.13
N LEU A 125 7.74 -8.88 9.06
CA LEU A 125 7.56 -9.19 10.48
C LEU A 125 6.25 -9.93 10.76
N GLY A 126 5.15 -9.57 10.09
CA GLY A 126 3.87 -10.26 10.19
C GLY A 126 3.94 -11.70 9.71
N ILE A 127 4.56 -11.94 8.55
CA ILE A 127 4.77 -13.29 8.00
C ILE A 127 5.64 -14.14 8.93
N ILE A 128 6.78 -13.61 9.40
CA ILE A 128 7.68 -14.32 10.31
C ILE A 128 6.96 -14.71 11.59
N SER A 129 6.15 -13.81 12.16
CA SER A 129 5.38 -14.07 13.38
C SER A 129 4.40 -15.25 13.21
N ILE A 130 3.69 -15.30 12.07
CA ILE A 130 2.75 -16.40 11.79
C ILE A 130 3.48 -17.72 11.56
N VAL A 131 4.58 -17.70 10.80
CA VAL A 131 5.41 -18.90 10.57
C VAL A 131 5.95 -19.45 11.88
N LEU A 132 6.53 -18.59 12.74
CA LEU A 132 7.02 -18.98 14.06
C LEU A 132 5.91 -19.57 14.93
N PHE A 133 4.71 -18.98 14.93
CA PHE A 133 3.57 -19.53 15.66
C PHE A 133 3.21 -20.95 15.20
N MET A 134 3.17 -21.17 13.88
CA MET A 134 2.91 -22.50 13.31
C MET A 134 3.98 -23.50 13.71
N THR A 135 5.27 -23.12 13.63
CA THR A 135 6.38 -24.02 13.99
C THR A 135 6.39 -24.39 15.48
N LEU A 136 5.96 -23.48 16.37
CA LEU A 136 5.91 -23.74 17.82
C LEU A 136 4.69 -24.55 18.28
N ASN A 137 3.66 -24.69 17.42
CA ASN A 137 2.42 -25.40 17.73
C ASN A 137 2.17 -26.62 16.83
N LEU A 138 3.07 -26.90 15.88
CA LEU A 138 3.22 -28.19 15.19
C LEU A 138 3.90 -29.20 16.14
#